data_AF-A0A957MZJ9-F1
#
_entry.id   AF-A0A957MZJ9-F1
#
_cell.length_a   1.000
_cell.length_b   1.000
_cell.length_c   1.000
_cell.angle_alpha   90.00
_cell.angle_beta   90.00
_cell.angle_gamma   90.00
#
_symmetry.space_group_name_H-M   'P 1'
#
loop_
_entity.id
_entity.type
_entity.pdbx_description
1 polymer ?
#
loop_
_entity_poly.entity_id
_entity_poly.type
_entity_poly.pdbx_seq_one_letter_code
_entity_poly.pdbx_strand_id
1 'polypeptide(L)' 'MTQLYDPDLTQWLQHSGEYIGRLRPAEERAEWILFLVDEVKAFLAPEDYARLLDEVQQGIAARQAGKS' A
#
# COMPACT_ATOMS: atom_id res chain seq x y z
N MET A 1 -25.60 2.46 10.19
CA MET A 1 -24.39 1.64 10.03
C MET A 1 -23.87 1.92 8.64
N THR A 2 -22.75 2.63 8.51
CA THR A 2 -22.16 2.94 7.21
C THR A 2 -21.54 1.65 6.69
N GLN A 3 -22.03 1.17 5.55
CA GLN A 3 -21.51 -0.02 4.89
C GLN A 3 -20.10 0.31 4.39
N LEU A 4 -19.09 -0.04 5.19
CA LEU A 4 -17.67 0.20 4.93
C LEU A 4 -17.10 -0.67 3.79
N TYR A 5 -17.88 -1.64 3.31
CA TYR A 5 -17.47 -2.60 2.29
C TYR A 5 -18.24 -2.35 0.99
N ASP A 6 -17.57 -1.72 0.04
CA ASP A 6 -18.01 -1.64 -1.35
C ASP A 6 -17.26 -2.73 -2.16
N PRO A 7 -17.99 -3.76 -2.65
CA PRO A 7 -17.37 -4.87 -3.37
C PRO A 7 -16.75 -4.44 -4.72
N ASP A 8 -17.28 -3.41 -5.36
CA ASP A 8 -16.74 -2.91 -6.62
C ASP A 8 -15.42 -2.17 -6.36
N LEU A 9 -15.37 -1.33 -5.33
CA LEU A 9 -14.14 -0.63 -4.90
C LEU A 9 -13.04 -1.61 -4.50
N THR A 10 -13.40 -2.66 -3.75
CA THR A 10 -12.45 -3.69 -3.29
C THR A 10 -11.80 -4.40 -4.48
N GLN A 11 -12.59 -4.70 -5.52
CA GLN A 11 -12.08 -5.33 -6.74
C GLN A 11 -11.12 -4.41 -7.51
N TRP A 12 -11.45 -3.12 -7.63
CA TRP A 12 -10.57 -2.15 -8.29
C TRP A 12 -9.24 -1.94 -7.54
N LEU A 13 -9.27 -1.92 -6.21
CA LEU A 13 -8.06 -1.84 -5.38
C LEU A 13 -7.17 -3.08 -5.56
N GLN A 14 -7.78 -4.26 -5.60
CA GLN A 14 -7.06 -5.51 -5.82
C GLN A 14 -6.42 -5.57 -7.21
N HIS A 15 -7.15 -5.22 -8.26
CA HIS A 15 -6.61 -5.11 -9.62
C HIS A 15 -5.48 -4.09 -9.72
N SER A 16 -5.60 -2.96 -9.04
CA SER A 16 -4.56 -1.92 -9.00
C SER A 16 -3.28 -2.44 -8.33
N GLY A 17 -3.42 -3.16 -7.21
CA GLY A 17 -2.29 -3.81 -6.54
C GLY A 17 -1.60 -4.85 -7.41
N GLU A 18 -2.37 -5.69 -8.12
CA GLU A 18 -1.83 -6.67 -9.06
C GLU A 18 -1.11 -6.02 -10.25
N TYR A 19 -1.66 -4.94 -10.79
CA TYR A 19 -1.06 -4.17 -11.88
C TYR A 19 0.28 -3.55 -11.44
N ILE A 20 0.32 -2.90 -10.29
CA ILE A 20 1.55 -2.32 -9.72
C ILE A 20 2.60 -3.42 -9.47
N GLY A 21 2.17 -4.57 -8.94
CA GLY A 21 3.05 -5.71 -8.65
C GLY A 21 3.63 -6.38 -9.90
N ARG A 22 2.88 -6.42 -11.01
CA ARG A 22 3.30 -7.07 -12.27
C ARG A 22 4.09 -6.16 -13.20
N LEU A 23 3.63 -4.92 -13.40
CA LEU A 23 4.04 -4.12 -14.56
C LEU A 23 4.97 -2.95 -14.23
N ARG A 24 5.03 -2.50 -12.97
CA ARG A 24 5.95 -1.41 -12.59
C ARG A 24 7.35 -1.95 -12.29
N PRO A 25 8.41 -1.26 -12.76
CA PRO A 25 9.78 -1.53 -12.34
C PRO A 25 9.87 -1.57 -10.82
N ALA A 26 10.69 -2.46 -10.27
CA ALA A 26 10.82 -2.62 -8.81
C ALA A 26 11.20 -1.31 -8.09
N GLU A 27 11.80 -0.39 -8.84
CA GLU A 27 12.27 0.95 -8.42
C GLU A 27 11.08 1.89 -8.17
N GLU A 28 10.03 1.79 -8.98
CA GLU A 28 8.85 2.65 -8.89
C GLU A 28 7.77 2.09 -7.95
N ARG A 29 7.84 0.79 -7.62
CA ARG A 29 6.83 0.14 -6.75
C ARG A 29 6.80 0.74 -5.35
N ALA A 30 7.95 1.19 -4.83
CA ALA A 30 8.01 1.79 -3.50
C ALA A 30 7.17 3.08 -3.42
N GLU A 31 7.25 3.94 -4.42
CA GLU A 31 6.47 5.18 -4.50
C GLU A 31 4.97 4.88 -4.61
N TRP A 32 4.58 3.89 -5.43
CA TRP A 32 3.19 3.47 -5.55
C TRP A 32 2.62 2.88 -4.26
N ILE A 33 3.41 2.08 -3.53
CA ILE A 33 2.98 1.52 -2.24
C ILE A 33 2.77 2.64 -1.22
N LEU A 34 3.70 3.60 -1.14
CA LEU A 34 3.57 4.75 -0.24
C LEU A 34 2.36 5.63 -0.58
N PHE A 35 2.09 5.85 -1.86
CA PHE A 35 0.89 6.53 -2.32
C PHE A 35 -0.39 5.83 -1.84
N LEU A 36 -0.51 4.51 -2.04
CA LEU A 36 -1.68 3.75 -1.61
C LEU A 36 -1.86 3.76 -0.09
N VAL A 37 -0.77 3.73 0.68
CA VAL A 37 -0.83 3.84 2.14
C VAL A 37 -1.38 5.19 2.57
N ASP A 38 -1.00 6.29 1.90
CA ASP A 38 -1.53 7.62 2.20
C ASP A 38 -3.02 7.75 1.85
N GLU A 39 -3.46 7.17 0.73
CA GLU A 39 -4.88 7.17 0.32
C GLU A 39 -5.79 6.47 1.35
N VAL A 40 -5.29 5.45 2.06
CA VAL A 40 -6.08 4.75 3.08
C VAL A 40 -6.08 5.46 4.45
N LYS A 41 -5.28 6.51 4.65
CA LYS A 41 -5.11 7.21 5.94
C LYS A 41 -6.43 7.68 6.55
N ALA A 42 -7.34 8.19 5.71
CA ALA A 42 -8.63 8.71 6.16
C ALA A 42 -9.57 7.62 6.72
N PHE A 43 -9.27 6.34 6.45
CA PHE A 43 -10.09 5.20 6.84
C PHE A 43 -9.52 4.41 8.03
N LEU A 44 -8.34 4.80 8.53
CA LEU A 44 -7.65 4.12 9.62
C LEU A 44 -7.62 4.98 10.88
N ALA A 45 -7.58 4.33 12.04
CA ALA A 45 -7.21 5.01 13.27
C ALA A 45 -5.75 5.50 13.17
N PRO A 46 -5.38 6.64 13.79
CA PRO A 46 -4.02 7.19 13.70
C PRO A 46 -2.93 6.18 14.09
N GLU A 47 -3.18 5.38 15.12
CA GLU A 47 -2.27 4.31 15.59
C GLU A 47 -2.11 3.17 14.57
N ASP A 48 -3.19 2.79 13.87
CA ASP A 48 -3.17 1.75 12.86
C ASP A 48 -2.46 2.22 11.59
N TYR A 49 -2.69 3.46 11.18
CA TYR A 49 -1.97 4.09 10.08
C TYR A 49 -0.47 4.19 10.37
N ALA A 50 -0.08 4.64 11.58
CA ALA A 50 1.33 4.76 11.96
C ALA A 50 2.05 3.41 11.93
N ARG A 51 1.39 2.35 12.43
CA ARG A 51 1.91 0.99 12.38
C ARG A 51 2.04 0.46 10.95
N LEU A 52 1.01 0.64 10.13
CA LEU A 52 1.03 0.23 8.72
C LEU A 52 2.17 0.93 7.95
N LEU A 53 2.35 2.24 8.17
CA LEU A 53 3.40 3.01 7.53
C LEU A 53 4.80 2.51 7.93
N ASP A 54 5.02 2.22 9.21
CA ASP A 54 6.28 1.69 9.72
C ASP A 54 6.60 0.32 9.10
N GLU A 55 5.64 -0.61 9.08
CA GLU A 55 5.80 -1.94 8.45
C GLU A 55 6.18 -1.83 6.97
N VAL A 56 5.54 -0.94 6.23
CA VAL A 56 5.81 -0.69 4.81
C VAL A 56 7.20 -0.10 4.60
N GLN A 57 7.60 0.90 5.40
CA GLN A 57 8.91 1.52 5.28
C GLN A 57 10.04 0.53 5.61
N GLN A 58 9.87 -0.32 6.63
CA GLN A 58 10.82 -1.38 6.95
C GLN A 58 10.94 -2.40 5.81
N GLY A 59 9.81 -2.81 5.22
CA GLY A 59 9.81 -3.72 4.06
C GLY A 59 10.54 -3.16 2.84
N ILE A 60 10.36 -1.86 2.56
CA ILE A 60 11.08 -1.15 1.48
C ILE A 60 12.58 -1.12 1.78
N ALA A 61 12.96 -0.70 2.99
CA ALA A 61 14.35 -0.60 3.41
C ALA A 61 15.08 -1.95 3.34
N ALA A 62 14.45 -3.03 3.83
CA ALA A 62 15.00 -4.38 3.78
C ALA A 62 15.26 -4.84 2.34
N ARG A 63 14.36 -4.50 1.40
CA ARG A 63 14.50 -4.87 -0.01
C ARG A 63 15.55 -4.04 -0.75
N GLN A 64 15.79 -2.80 -0.32
CA GLN A 64 16.89 -1.97 -0.82
C GLN A 64 18.24 -2.45 -0.27
N ALA A 65 18.31 -2.82 1.01
CA ALA A 65 19.52 -3.34 1.64
C ALA A 65 19.94 -4.72 1.08
N GLY A 66 18.98 -5.56 0.69
CA GLY A 66 19.25 -6.87 0.06
C GLY A 66 19.60 -6.81 -1.44
N LYS A 67 19.66 -5.62 -2.05
CA LYS A 67 20.13 -5.41 -3.43
C LYS A 67 21.62 -5.00 -3.51
N SER A 68 22.33 -5.00 -2.38
CA SER A 68 23.78 -4.74 -2.30
C SER A 68 24.63 -5.98 -2.49
#